data_AF-P37844-F1
#
_entry.id   AF-P37844-F1
#
_cell.length_a   1.000
_cell.length_b   1.000
_cell.length_c   1.000
_cell.angle_alpha   90.00
_cell.angle_beta   90.00
_cell.angle_gamma   90.00
#
_symmetry.space_group_name_H-M   'P 1'
#
loop_
_entity.id
_entity.type
_entity.pdbx_description
1 polymer ?
#
loop_
_entity_poly.entity_id
_entity_poly.type
_entity_poly.pdbx_seq_one_letter_code
_entity_poly.pdbx_strand_id
1 'polypeptide(L)'
;KRLLKDLSIEINQVIPEGGSVENLRQLPKAWFNLVPYREVGLMTAKYLEKEFGMSYISITPMGVVDIANCIRQMEERINIMSPILLNRRVNYEPYINEQTRFI
;
A
#
# COMPACT_ATOMS: atom_id res chain seq x y z
N LYS A 1 8.06 -2.37 5.64
CA LYS A 1 8.54 -3.43 4.70
C LYS A 1 8.02 -4.83 5.07
N ARG A 2 8.20 -5.30 6.32
CA ARG A 2 7.72 -6.62 6.78
C ARG A 2 6.23 -6.87 6.46
N LEU A 3 5.33 -5.97 6.86
CA LEU A 3 3.90 -6.09 6.58
C LEU A 3 3.60 -6.36 5.09
N LEU A 4 4.19 -5.60 4.19
CA LEU A 4 3.99 -5.78 2.75
C LEU A 4 4.52 -7.13 2.26
N LYS A 5 5.68 -7.57 2.77
CA LYS A 5 6.25 -8.88 2.47
C LYS A 5 5.32 -10.02 2.93
N ASP A 6 4.78 -9.93 4.14
CA ASP A 6 3.89 -10.94 4.70
C ASP A 6 2.59 -11.05 3.88
N LEU A 7 2.14 -9.93 3.28
CA LEU A 7 1.00 -9.86 2.37
C LEU A 7 1.33 -10.19 0.90
N SER A 8 2.58 -10.57 0.59
CA SER A 8 3.04 -10.79 -0.80
C SER A 8 2.88 -9.57 -1.72
N ILE A 9 3.02 -8.36 -1.17
CA ILE A 9 2.98 -7.09 -1.90
C ILE A 9 4.42 -6.66 -2.22
N GLU A 10 4.71 -6.52 -3.50
CA GLU A 10 6.01 -6.02 -3.98
C GLU A 10 6.10 -4.49 -3.82
N ILE A 11 7.28 -4.02 -3.38
CA ILE A 11 7.56 -2.59 -3.26
C ILE A 11 8.23 -2.13 -4.55
N ASN A 12 7.51 -1.36 -5.37
CA ASN A 12 8.05 -0.78 -6.60
C ASN A 12 9.15 0.25 -6.31
N GLN A 13 8.86 1.25 -5.46
CA GLN A 13 9.80 2.32 -5.09
C GLN A 13 9.55 2.78 -3.66
N VAL A 14 10.60 3.23 -2.98
CA VAL A 14 10.53 3.99 -1.72
C VAL A 14 11.14 5.35 -1.97
N ILE A 15 10.44 6.41 -1.61
CA ILE A 15 10.90 7.79 -1.74
C ILE A 15 10.68 8.54 -0.42
N PRO A 16 11.55 9.50 -0.07
CA PRO A 16 12.78 9.88 -0.77
C PRO A 16 13.98 8.97 -0.44
N GLU A 17 13.84 8.05 0.52
CA GLU A 17 14.94 7.20 1.01
C GLU A 17 15.52 6.31 -0.09
N GLY A 18 16.80 6.52 -0.43
CA GLY A 18 17.52 5.71 -1.42
C GLY A 18 17.03 5.88 -2.86
N GLY A 19 16.14 6.84 -3.13
CA GLY A 19 15.63 7.12 -4.46
C GLY A 19 16.61 7.97 -5.27
N SER A 20 16.87 7.57 -6.52
CA SER A 20 17.51 8.44 -7.52
C SER A 20 16.45 9.20 -8.32
N VAL A 21 16.79 10.35 -8.89
CA VAL A 21 15.88 11.10 -9.78
C VAL A 21 15.44 10.24 -10.97
N GLU A 22 16.32 9.36 -11.44
CA GLU A 22 16.06 8.41 -12.52
C GLU A 22 14.96 7.40 -12.14
N ASN A 23 14.83 7.08 -10.85
CA ASN A 23 13.81 6.14 -10.36
C ASN A 23 12.41 6.77 -10.31
N LEU A 24 12.29 8.11 -10.36
CA LEU A 24 10.99 8.79 -10.34
C LEU A 24 10.11 8.38 -11.53
N ARG A 25 10.73 8.04 -12.68
CA ARG A 25 10.03 7.52 -13.85
C ARG A 25 9.32 6.19 -13.60
N GLN A 26 9.72 5.45 -12.56
CA GLN A 26 9.13 4.17 -12.19
C GLN A 26 7.92 4.31 -11.28
N LEU A 27 7.66 5.48 -10.68
CA LEU A 27 6.54 5.67 -9.75
C LEU A 27 5.19 5.23 -10.33
N PRO A 28 4.81 5.59 -11.58
CA PRO A 28 3.50 5.22 -12.14
C PRO A 28 3.30 3.72 -12.38
N LYS A 29 4.32 2.87 -12.18
CA LYS A 29 4.19 1.42 -12.29
C LYS A 29 3.53 0.77 -11.07
N ALA A 30 3.47 1.47 -9.93
CA ALA A 30 2.83 0.96 -8.73
C ALA A 30 1.30 1.03 -8.84
N TRP A 31 0.61 0.07 -8.22
CA TRP A 31 -0.86 0.01 -8.22
C TRP A 31 -1.48 1.04 -7.27
N PHE A 32 -0.79 1.35 -6.17
CA PHE A 32 -1.18 2.37 -5.21
C PHE A 32 0.05 2.84 -4.42
N ASN A 33 -0.08 3.98 -3.74
CA ASN A 33 0.92 4.52 -2.83
C ASN A 33 0.55 4.22 -1.36
N LEU A 34 1.53 3.86 -0.54
CA LEU A 34 1.35 3.76 0.92
C LEU A 34 2.05 4.94 1.59
N VAL A 35 1.32 5.68 2.43
CA VAL A 35 1.80 6.82 3.21
C VAL A 35 1.69 6.46 4.68
N PRO A 36 2.76 5.94 5.31
CA PRO A 36 2.69 5.43 6.69
C PRO A 36 2.41 6.50 7.74
N TYR A 37 2.81 7.75 7.49
CA TYR A 37 2.50 8.89 8.34
C TYR A 37 2.03 10.04 7.47
N ARG A 38 0.91 10.66 7.82
CA ARG A 38 0.29 11.71 7.00
C ARG A 38 1.19 12.95 6.88
N GLU A 39 2.05 13.14 7.87
CA GLU A 39 3.06 14.18 7.95
C GLU A 39 4.17 13.98 6.90
N VAL A 40 4.44 12.73 6.48
CA VAL A 40 5.51 12.39 5.54
C VAL A 40 4.94 11.79 4.25
N GLY A 41 4.80 12.62 3.23
CA GLY A 41 4.47 12.17 1.87
C GLY A 41 3.00 12.27 1.46
N LEU A 42 2.08 12.75 2.31
CA LEU A 42 0.69 12.97 1.90
C LEU A 42 0.57 13.93 0.70
N MET A 43 1.40 14.98 0.66
CA MET A 43 1.42 15.90 -0.48
C MET A 43 1.90 15.22 -1.76
N THR A 44 2.93 14.37 -1.66
CA THR A 44 3.42 13.57 -2.78
C THR A 44 2.36 12.59 -3.28
N ALA A 45 1.65 11.93 -2.37
CA ALA A 45 0.57 11.01 -2.72
C ALA A 45 -0.59 11.72 -3.42
N LYS A 46 -1.01 12.90 -2.93
CA LYS A 46 -2.02 13.74 -3.58
C LYS A 46 -1.58 14.21 -4.97
N TYR A 47 -0.30 14.55 -5.12
CA TYR A 47 0.26 14.90 -6.42
C TYR A 47 0.21 13.71 -7.39
N LEU A 48 0.61 12.52 -6.95
CA LEU A 48 0.56 11.31 -7.78
C LEU A 48 -0.87 10.89 -8.11
N GLU A 49 -1.81 11.08 -7.19
CA GLU A 49 -3.24 10.86 -7.45
C GLU A 49 -3.74 11.82 -8.53
N LYS A 50 -3.43 13.11 -8.41
CA LYS A 50 -3.88 14.12 -9.38
C LYS A 50 -3.27 13.94 -10.77
N GLU A 51 -1.95 13.70 -10.85
CA GLU A 51 -1.22 13.72 -12.12
C GLU A 51 -1.17 12.34 -12.81
N PHE A 52 -1.22 11.25 -12.03
CA PHE A 52 -1.10 9.88 -12.56
C PHE A 52 -2.30 8.99 -12.23
N GLY A 53 -3.32 9.50 -11.52
CA GLY A 53 -4.47 8.69 -11.10
C GLY A 53 -4.11 7.61 -10.06
N MET A 54 -2.97 7.73 -9.40
CA MET A 54 -2.49 6.73 -8.46
C MET A 54 -3.17 6.89 -7.10
N SER A 55 -4.04 5.93 -6.75
CA SER A 55 -4.65 5.88 -5.43
C SER A 55 -3.60 5.77 -4.32
N TYR A 56 -3.94 6.22 -3.11
CA TYR A 56 -3.06 6.10 -1.95
C TYR A 56 -3.80 5.66 -0.69
N ILE A 57 -3.05 5.07 0.23
CA ILE A 57 -3.49 4.66 1.55
C ILE A 57 -2.70 5.48 2.56
N SER A 58 -3.40 6.28 3.37
CA SER A 58 -2.80 7.14 4.39
C SER A 58 -3.21 6.77 5.82
N ILE A 59 -3.65 5.53 6.04
CA ILE A 59 -3.88 5.02 7.39
C ILE A 59 -2.52 4.69 7.99
N THR A 60 -2.22 5.33 9.13
CA THR A 60 -1.03 5.01 9.91
C THR A 60 -1.13 3.57 10.43
N PRO A 61 -0.22 2.65 10.04
CA PRO A 61 -0.30 1.25 10.44
C PRO A 61 0.23 1.07 11.87
N MET A 62 -0.49 1.62 12.85
CA MET A 62 -0.13 1.60 14.26
C MET A 62 -1.29 1.09 15.10
N GLY A 63 -1.02 0.10 15.96
CA GLY A 63 -2.07 -0.54 16.73
C GLY A 63 -2.93 -1.48 15.88
N VAL A 64 -3.71 -2.32 16.57
CA VAL A 64 -4.40 -3.46 15.96
C VAL A 64 -5.46 -3.05 14.95
N VAL A 65 -6.29 -2.07 15.35
CA VAL A 65 -7.43 -1.59 14.55
C VAL A 65 -6.95 -0.90 13.28
N ASP A 66 -5.99 0.01 13.38
CA ASP A 66 -5.52 0.75 12.20
C ASP A 66 -4.63 -0.09 11.30
N ILE A 67 -3.87 -1.06 11.85
CA ILE A 67 -3.19 -2.07 11.02
C ILE A 67 -4.24 -2.86 10.22
N ALA A 68 -5.30 -3.35 10.86
CA ALA A 68 -6.36 -4.08 10.17
C ALA A 68 -7.04 -3.22 9.09
N ASN A 69 -7.37 -1.97 9.39
CA ASN A 69 -7.98 -1.05 8.43
C ASN A 69 -7.03 -0.71 7.27
N CYS A 70 -5.74 -0.53 7.54
CA CYS A 70 -4.71 -0.31 6.53
C CYS A 70 -4.63 -1.50 5.56
N ILE A 71 -4.63 -2.74 6.09
CA ILE A 71 -4.60 -3.97 5.29
C ILE A 71 -5.87 -4.12 4.45
N ARG A 72 -7.05 -3.82 5.00
CA ARG A 72 -8.31 -3.85 4.24
C ARG A 72 -8.31 -2.86 3.08
N GLN A 73 -7.78 -1.65 3.28
CA GLN A 73 -7.62 -0.71 2.17
C GLN A 73 -6.63 -1.23 1.11
N MET A 74 -5.55 -1.91 1.52
CA MET A 74 -4.64 -2.56 0.56
C MET A 74 -5.38 -3.63 -0.24
N GLU A 75 -6.17 -4.48 0.42
CA GLU A 75 -7.00 -5.49 -0.24
C GLU A 75 -7.93 -4.87 -1.28
N GLU A 76 -8.67 -3.82 -0.92
CA GLU A 76 -9.57 -3.12 -1.84
C GLU A 76 -8.84 -2.63 -3.10
N ARG A 77 -7.68 -1.96 -2.95
CA ARG A 77 -6.92 -1.42 -4.08
C ARG A 77 -6.30 -2.51 -4.94
N ILE A 78 -5.79 -3.58 -4.32
CA ILE A 78 -5.23 -4.73 -5.03
C ILE A 78 -6.33 -5.47 -5.81
N ASN A 79 -7.52 -5.62 -5.23
CA ASN A 79 -8.64 -6.32 -5.86
C ASN A 79 -9.29 -5.55 -7.02
N ILE A 80 -8.88 -4.30 -7.30
CA ILE A 80 -9.24 -3.60 -8.56
C ILE A 80 -8.54 -4.26 -9.75
N MET A 81 -7.24 -4.55 -9.62
CA MET A 81 -6.41 -5.06 -10.72
C MET A 81 -6.14 -6.57 -10.63
N SER A 82 -6.13 -7.15 -9.43
CA SER A 82 -5.82 -8.57 -9.19
C SER A 82 -6.72 -9.53 -9.98
N PRO A 83 -8.05 -9.32 -10.09
CA PRO A 83 -8.88 -10.19 -10.92
C PRO A 83 -8.50 -10.16 -12.40
N ILE A 84 -8.03 -9.01 -12.90
CA ILE A 84 -7.68 -8.80 -14.30
C ILE A 84 -6.28 -9.35 -14.60
N LEU A 85 -5.30 -9.10 -13.71
CA LEU A 85 -3.90 -9.42 -13.94
C LEU A 85 -3.46 -10.78 -13.37
N LEU A 86 -4.09 -11.24 -12.28
CA LEU A 86 -3.73 -12.47 -11.57
C LEU A 86 -4.82 -13.54 -11.64
N ASN A 87 -5.96 -13.25 -12.27
CA ASN A 87 -7.13 -14.14 -12.34
C ASN A 87 -7.61 -14.64 -10.96
N ARG A 88 -7.40 -13.83 -9.91
CA ARG A 88 -7.82 -14.14 -8.53
C ARG A 88 -8.05 -12.87 -7.74
N ARG A 89 -8.80 -12.99 -6.64
CA ARG A 89 -8.87 -11.96 -5.60
C ARG A 89 -7.94 -12.33 -4.45
N VAL A 90 -7.34 -11.33 -3.81
CA VAL A 90 -6.64 -11.51 -2.55
C VAL A 90 -7.63 -11.37 -1.40
N ASN A 91 -7.38 -12.09 -0.30
CA ASN A 91 -8.13 -12.02 0.94
C ASN A 91 -7.13 -12.04 2.09
N TYR A 92 -7.03 -10.93 2.82
CA TYR A 92 -6.13 -10.75 3.95
C TYR A 92 -6.81 -10.86 5.31
N GLU A 93 -8.13 -11.10 5.36
CA GLU A 93 -8.83 -11.33 6.63
C GLU A 93 -8.23 -12.48 7.46
N PRO A 94 -7.78 -13.62 6.89
CA PRO A 94 -7.09 -14.64 7.68
C PRO A 94 -5.82 -14.11 8.37
N TYR A 95 -5.04 -13.29 7.66
CA TYR A 95 -3.83 -12.67 8.22
C TYR A 95 -4.18 -11.66 9.30
N ILE A 96 -5.19 -10.80 9.08
CA ILE A 96 -5.68 -9.86 10.10
C ILE A 96 -6.08 -10.62 11.36
N ASN A 97 -6.91 -11.67 11.21
CA ASN A 97 -7.39 -12.48 12.32
C ASN A 97 -6.27 -13.20 13.08
N GLU A 98 -5.23 -13.68 12.39
CA GLU A 98 -4.05 -14.27 13.04
C GLU A 98 -3.34 -13.23 13.91
N GLN A 99 -3.15 -12.03 13.38
CA GLN A 99 -2.46 -10.94 14.06
C GLN A 99 -3.28 -10.34 15.24
N THR A 100 -4.61 -10.52 15.26
CA THR A 100 -5.48 -10.00 16.33
C THR A 100 -5.94 -11.04 17.34
N ARG A 101 -5.72 -12.35 17.09
CA ARG A 101 -6.34 -13.45 17.86
C ARG A 101 -6.05 -13.45 19.37
N PHE A 102 -4.89 -12.95 19.78
CA PHE A 102 -4.39 -13.07 21.15
C PHE A 102 -4.30 -11.73 21.90
N ILE A 103 -5.09 -10.75 21.49
CA ILE A 103 -5.11 -9.40 22.09
C ILE A 103 -6.38 -9.22 22.92
#